data_AF-A0A1H6HXN6-F1
#
_entry.id   AF-A0A1H6HXN6-F1
#
_cell.length_a   1.000
_cell.length_b   1.000
_cell.length_c   1.000
_cell.angle_alpha   90.00
_cell.angle_beta   90.00
_cell.angle_gamma   90.00
#
_symmetry.space_group_name_H-M   'P 1'
#
loop_
_entity.id
_entity.type
_entity.pdbx_description
1 polymer ?
#
loop_
_entity_poly.entity_id
_entity_poly.type
_entity_poly.pdbx_seq_one_letter_code
_entity_poly.pdbx_strand_id
1 'polypeptide(L)'
;MDSPGTRRIKRTLEELAARTDTDRPPYVTIIDEAAAACADIERAAGFVDADGLERLDTAIESAIDDDAPEPAARGRRTRSAYRRFRRAAAGESLDDAGLGDDGFDGSADRETDQFHSAGGTAKRRTAQGSQ
;
A
#
# COMPACT_ATOMS: atom_id res chain seq x y z
N MET A 1 3.22 12.66 -51.71
CA MET A 1 4.39 13.49 -51.37
C MET A 1 3.97 14.46 -50.29
N ASP A 2 4.44 14.29 -49.05
CA ASP A 2 4.18 15.24 -47.97
C ASP A 2 4.86 16.58 -48.26
N SER A 3 4.04 17.63 -48.31
CA SER A 3 4.47 19.02 -48.46
C SER A 3 5.50 19.39 -47.36
N PRO A 4 6.48 20.26 -47.65
CA PRO A 4 7.52 20.66 -46.70
C PRO A 4 6.95 21.28 -45.40
N GLY A 5 5.79 21.95 -45.48
CA GLY A 5 5.07 22.45 -44.31
C GLY A 5 4.59 21.34 -43.38
N THR A 6 4.07 20.24 -43.92
CA THR A 6 3.52 19.12 -43.15
C THR A 6 4.62 18.36 -42.40
N ARG A 7 5.81 18.22 -42.99
CA ARG A 7 6.98 17.62 -42.32
C ARG A 7 7.47 18.46 -41.15
N ARG A 8 7.41 19.79 -41.26
CA ARG A 8 7.81 20.70 -40.17
C ARG A 8 6.84 20.59 -38.98
N ILE A 9 5.54 20.52 -39.26
CA ILE A 9 4.50 20.34 -38.24
C ILE A 9 4.69 19.01 -37.50
N LYS A 10 4.88 17.91 -38.23
CA LYS A 10 5.15 16.58 -37.65
C LYS A 10 6.33 16.62 -36.70
N ARG A 11 7.45 17.21 -37.12
CA ARG A 11 8.66 17.33 -36.29
C ARG A 11 8.43 18.18 -35.04
N THR A 12 7.73 19.31 -35.14
CA THR A 12 7.42 20.13 -33.96
C THR A 12 6.45 19.45 -33.01
N LEU A 13 5.52 18.64 -33.50
CA LEU A 13 4.62 17.85 -32.66
C LEU A 13 5.36 16.71 -31.97
N GLU A 14 6.28 16.02 -32.66
CA GLU A 14 7.17 15.02 -32.06
C GLU A 14 8.09 15.64 -31.00
N GLU A 15 8.67 16.81 -31.26
CA GLU A 15 9.49 17.55 -30.30
C GLU A 15 8.66 18.03 -29.09
N LEU A 16 7.39 18.41 -29.30
CA LEU A 16 6.48 18.79 -28.22
C LEU A 16 6.06 17.58 -27.39
N ALA A 17 5.75 16.45 -28.03
CA ALA A 17 5.44 15.18 -27.35
C ALA A 17 6.65 14.63 -26.59
N ALA A 18 7.87 14.76 -27.12
CA ALA A 18 9.09 14.36 -26.43
C ALA A 18 9.43 15.28 -25.23
N ARG A 19 8.96 16.53 -25.27
CA ARG A 19 9.23 17.53 -24.22
C ARG A 19 8.15 17.57 -23.14
N THR A 20 6.94 17.16 -23.49
CA THR A 20 5.80 17.16 -22.57
C THR A 20 5.58 15.72 -22.18
N ASP A 21 5.80 15.39 -20.91
CA ASP A 21 5.56 14.08 -20.31
C ASP A 21 4.04 13.79 -20.25
N THR A 22 3.30 14.07 -21.33
CA THR A 22 1.85 13.88 -21.47
C THR A 22 1.46 12.41 -21.51
N ASP A 23 2.42 11.52 -21.75
CA ASP A 23 2.23 10.07 -21.61
C ASP A 23 2.05 9.67 -20.15
N ARG A 24 2.53 10.47 -19.19
CA ARG A 24 2.40 10.12 -17.78
C ARG A 24 1.03 10.55 -17.26
N PRO A 25 0.15 9.60 -16.95
CA PRO A 25 -1.18 9.93 -16.52
C PRO A 25 -1.15 10.66 -15.18
N PRO A 26 -2.06 11.62 -14.94
CA PRO A 26 -2.03 12.49 -13.76
C PRO A 26 -2.09 11.70 -12.44
N TYR A 27 -2.77 10.55 -12.42
CA TYR A 27 -2.84 9.69 -11.25
C TYR A 27 -1.47 9.13 -10.82
N VAL A 28 -0.55 8.90 -11.76
CA VAL A 28 0.79 8.38 -11.44
C VAL A 28 1.57 9.39 -10.60
N THR A 29 1.46 10.66 -10.93
CA THR A 29 2.11 11.75 -10.18
C THR A 29 1.57 11.86 -8.77
N ILE A 30 0.25 11.75 -8.58
CA ILE A 30 -0.38 11.80 -7.25
C ILE A 30 0.04 10.59 -6.40
N ILE A 31 0.09 9.40 -7.00
CA ILE A 31 0.54 8.17 -6.32
C ILE A 31 2.01 8.30 -5.89
N ASP A 32 2.86 8.87 -6.74
CA ASP A 32 4.28 9.10 -6.44
C ASP A 32 4.48 10.16 -5.35
N GLU A 33 3.73 11.26 -5.41
CA GLU A 33 3.72 12.28 -4.37
C GLU A 33 3.35 11.69 -3.01
N ALA A 34 2.26 10.91 -2.97
CA ALA A 34 1.77 10.27 -1.75
C ALA A 34 2.81 9.28 -1.20
N ALA A 35 3.46 8.51 -2.08
CA ALA A 35 4.50 7.55 -1.70
C ALA A 35 5.76 8.24 -1.16
N ALA A 36 6.18 9.35 -1.78
CA ALA A 36 7.30 10.16 -1.32
C ALA A 36 6.99 10.82 0.03
N ALA A 37 5.77 11.32 0.22
CA ALA A 37 5.32 11.89 1.49
C ALA A 37 5.32 10.85 2.62
N CYS A 38 5.02 9.57 2.35
CA CYS A 38 5.09 8.51 3.38
C CYS A 38 6.49 8.31 4.00
N ALA A 39 7.56 8.77 3.36
CA ALA A 39 8.92 8.64 3.90
C ALA A 39 9.24 9.67 5.00
N ASP A 40 8.41 10.69 5.19
CA ASP A 40 8.61 11.80 6.12
C ASP A 40 7.30 12.10 6.87
N ILE A 41 7.31 12.05 8.19
CA ILE A 41 6.08 12.16 9.02
C ILE A 41 5.42 13.53 8.86
N GLU A 42 6.19 14.61 8.83
CA GLU A 42 5.65 15.97 8.68
C GLU A 42 5.05 16.15 7.29
N ARG A 43 5.72 15.62 6.28
CA ARG A 43 5.22 15.65 4.90
C ARG A 43 3.98 14.78 4.71
N ALA A 44 3.92 13.62 5.36
CA ALA A 44 2.75 12.74 5.37
C ALA A 44 1.55 13.43 6.05
N ALA A 45 1.77 14.14 7.16
CA ALA A 45 0.72 14.92 7.81
C ALA A 45 0.20 16.04 6.89
N GLY A 46 1.11 16.82 6.29
CA GLY A 46 0.72 17.87 5.34
C GLY A 46 -0.02 17.35 4.11
N PHE A 47 0.32 16.16 3.63
CA PHE A 47 -0.42 15.50 2.55
C PHE A 47 -1.85 15.13 2.97
N VAL A 48 -2.04 14.62 4.19
CA VAL A 48 -3.34 14.28 4.75
C VAL A 48 -4.20 15.54 4.95
N ASP A 49 -3.61 16.61 5.48
CA ASP A 49 -4.30 17.89 5.74
C ASP A 49 -4.78 18.57 4.46
N ALA A 50 -4.13 18.30 3.32
CA ALA A 50 -4.50 18.84 2.01
C ALA A 50 -5.47 17.92 1.23
N ASP A 51 -6.31 17.15 1.92
CA ASP A 51 -7.23 16.16 1.32
C ASP A 51 -6.51 15.11 0.44
N GLY A 52 -5.22 14.88 0.67
CA GLY A 52 -4.38 14.03 -0.17
C GLY A 52 -4.82 12.56 -0.17
N LEU A 53 -5.50 12.11 0.89
CA LEU A 53 -6.01 10.74 0.97
C LEU A 53 -7.19 10.49 0.01
N GLU A 54 -8.10 11.46 -0.14
CA GLU A 54 -9.21 11.36 -1.10
C GLU A 54 -8.69 11.46 -2.54
N ARG A 55 -7.73 12.36 -2.77
CA ARG A 55 -7.02 12.44 -4.05
C ARG A 55 -6.27 11.17 -4.40
N LEU A 56 -5.64 10.51 -3.41
CA LEU A 56 -4.97 9.22 -3.60
C LEU A 56 -5.97 8.11 -3.95
N ASP A 57 -7.12 8.05 -3.28
CA ASP A 57 -8.16 7.06 -3.59
C ASP A 57 -8.68 7.26 -5.02
N THR A 58 -9.00 8.50 -5.41
CA THR A 58 -9.42 8.86 -6.78
C THR A 58 -8.35 8.49 -7.82
N ALA A 59 -7.07 8.70 -7.51
CA ALA A 59 -5.96 8.34 -8.39
C ALA A 59 -5.82 6.81 -8.54
N ILE A 60 -6.08 6.04 -7.48
CA ILE A 60 -6.07 4.57 -7.55
C ILE A 60 -7.22 4.08 -8.44
N GLU A 61 -8.42 4.63 -8.28
CA GLU A 61 -9.58 4.30 -9.12
C GLU A 61 -9.30 4.60 -10.59
N SER A 62 -8.77 5.79 -10.90
CA SER A 62 -8.39 6.16 -12.26
C SER A 62 -7.35 5.20 -12.86
N ALA A 63 -6.38 4.76 -12.06
CA ALA A 63 -5.38 3.78 -12.50
C ALA A 63 -5.99 2.38 -12.77
N ILE A 64 -7.07 2.01 -12.06
CA ILE A 64 -7.80 0.77 -12.31
C ILE A 64 -8.61 0.88 -13.59
N ASP A 65 -9.31 2.00 -13.78
CA ASP A 65 -10.12 2.27 -14.97
C ASP A 65 -9.26 2.30 -16.25
N ASP A 66 -8.03 2.81 -16.17
CA ASP A 66 -7.05 2.83 -17.27
C ASP A 66 -6.27 1.50 -17.42
N ASP A 67 -6.67 0.43 -16.70
CA ASP A 67 -6.02 -0.90 -16.69
C ASP A 67 -4.49 -0.80 -16.44
N ALA A 68 -4.09 0.06 -15.51
CA ALA A 68 -2.70 0.31 -15.12
C ALA A 68 -2.36 -0.40 -13.78
N PRO A 69 -2.05 -1.71 -13.79
CA PRO A 69 -1.94 -2.51 -12.57
C PRO A 69 -0.78 -2.12 -11.67
N GLU A 70 0.34 -1.65 -12.23
CA GLU A 70 1.52 -1.25 -11.44
C GLU A 70 1.25 0.02 -10.61
N PRO A 71 0.79 1.15 -11.22
CA PRO A 71 0.37 2.31 -10.44
C PRO A 71 -0.72 2.00 -9.42
N ALA A 72 -1.74 1.23 -9.80
CA ALA A 72 -2.82 0.85 -8.89
C ALA A 72 -2.31 0.04 -7.68
N ALA A 73 -1.40 -0.92 -7.90
CA ALA A 73 -0.78 -1.68 -6.83
C ALA A 73 0.09 -0.80 -5.91
N ARG A 74 0.88 0.12 -6.49
CA ARG A 74 1.68 1.08 -5.74
C ARG A 74 0.80 1.97 -4.87
N GLY A 75 -0.26 2.55 -5.43
CA GLY A 75 -1.20 3.38 -4.69
C GLY A 75 -1.87 2.65 -3.53
N ARG A 76 -2.32 1.40 -3.72
CA ARG A 76 -2.90 0.57 -2.64
C ARG A 76 -1.90 0.31 -1.49
N ARG A 77 -0.63 0.07 -1.80
CA ARG A 77 0.43 -0.09 -0.79
C ARG A 77 0.63 1.20 0.01
N THR A 78 0.71 2.33 -0.68
CA THR A 78 0.81 3.67 -0.06
C THR A 78 -0.39 3.95 0.84
N ARG A 79 -1.61 3.68 0.38
CA ARG A 79 -2.84 3.84 1.17
C ARG A 79 -2.84 3.00 2.44
N SER A 80 -2.35 1.76 2.34
CA SER A 80 -2.18 0.87 3.47
C SER A 80 -1.15 1.38 4.49
N ALA A 81 -0.09 2.06 4.05
CA ALA A 81 0.88 2.69 4.94
C ALA A 81 0.24 3.83 5.74
N TYR A 82 -0.52 4.72 5.10
CA TYR A 82 -1.28 5.76 5.80
C TYR A 82 -2.27 5.20 6.83
N ARG A 83 -2.96 4.09 6.52
CA ARG A 83 -3.83 3.41 7.48
C ARG A 83 -3.06 2.92 8.71
N ARG A 84 -1.85 2.38 8.52
CA ARG A 84 -0.98 1.97 9.62
C ARG A 84 -0.50 3.14 10.45
N PHE A 85 -0.15 4.28 9.84
CA PHE A 85 0.21 5.49 10.57
C PHE A 85 -0.94 5.98 11.44
N ARG A 86 -2.17 6.00 10.90
CA ARG A 86 -3.36 6.38 11.68
C ARG A 86 -3.62 5.43 12.85
N ARG A 87 -3.47 4.12 12.64
CA ARG A 87 -3.59 3.10 13.68
C ARG A 87 -2.55 3.31 14.80
N ALA A 88 -1.29 3.49 14.42
CA ALA A 88 -0.21 3.75 15.36
C ALA A 88 -0.43 5.06 16.15
N ALA A 89 -0.89 6.13 15.50
CA ALA A 89 -1.21 7.40 16.14
C ALA A 89 -2.40 7.30 17.11
N ALA A 90 -3.35 6.38 16.87
CA ALA A 90 -4.46 6.10 17.78
C ALA A 90 -4.04 5.29 19.03
N GLY A 91 -2.75 4.89 19.14
CA GLY A 91 -2.27 4.05 20.24
C GLY A 91 -2.73 2.60 20.14
N GLU A 92 -3.26 2.18 18.98
CA GLU A 92 -3.61 0.80 18.69
C GLU A 92 -2.34 0.03 18.32
N SER A 93 -1.58 -0.35 19.33
CA SER A 93 -0.37 -1.14 19.18
C SER A 93 -0.65 -2.45 18.43
N LEU A 94 0.29 -2.89 17.59
CA LEU A 94 0.19 -4.13 16.80
C LEU A 94 0.09 -5.40 17.66
N ASP A 95 0.32 -5.30 18.97
CA ASP A 95 0.17 -6.33 19.98
C ASP A 95 -1.28 -6.76 20.28
N ASP A 96 -2.29 -6.02 19.79
CA ASP A 96 -3.70 -6.45 19.83
C ASP A 96 -4.21 -7.03 18.49
N ALA A 97 -3.37 -7.02 17.43
CA ALA A 97 -3.65 -7.85 16.25
C ALA A 97 -3.12 -9.25 16.54
N GLY A 98 -3.91 -10.03 17.30
CA GLY A 98 -3.73 -11.47 17.38
C GLY A 98 -3.47 -12.00 15.97
N LEU A 99 -2.36 -12.73 15.83
CA LEU A 99 -2.06 -13.55 14.66
C LEU A 99 -3.17 -14.60 14.52
N GLY A 100 -4.33 -14.18 14.03
CA GLY A 100 -5.20 -15.02 13.23
C GLY A 100 -4.45 -15.21 11.92
N ASP A 101 -3.66 -16.27 11.89
CA ASP A 101 -3.31 -16.97 10.67
C ASP A 101 -4.61 -17.09 9.84
N ASP A 102 -4.82 -16.16 8.90
CA ASP A 102 -5.88 -16.27 7.91
C ASP A 102 -5.42 -17.38 6.96
N GLY A 103 -5.61 -18.61 7.43
CA GLY A 103 -5.39 -19.83 6.69
C GLY A 103 -6.01 -19.65 5.32
N PHE A 104 -5.15 -19.70 4.32
CA PHE A 104 -5.49 -19.89 2.94
C PHE A 104 -6.45 -21.08 2.86
N ASP A 105 -7.76 -20.82 2.75
CA ASP A 105 -8.79 -21.80 2.38
C ASP A 105 -8.61 -22.13 0.89
N GLY A 106 -7.48 -22.78 0.61
CA GLY A 106 -7.35 -23.67 -0.52
C GLY A 106 -8.11 -24.93 -0.15
N SER A 107 -9.33 -25.05 -0.68
CA SER A 107 -10.10 -26.28 -0.67
C SER A 107 -9.23 -27.48 -1.09
N ALA A 108 -8.84 -28.29 -0.11
CA ALA A 108 -8.43 -29.67 -0.29
C ALA A 108 -8.80 -30.44 0.98
N ASP A 109 -9.90 -31.16 0.85
CA ASP A 109 -10.31 -32.35 1.58
C ASP A 109 -9.68 -32.61 2.97
N ARG A 110 -10.54 -32.37 3.96
CA ARG A 110 -10.39 -32.80 5.35
C ARG A 110 -10.16 -34.31 5.44
N GLU A 111 -9.03 -34.74 5.99
CA GLU A 111 -9.00 -35.93 6.83
C GLU A 111 -8.44 -35.54 8.20
N THR A 112 -9.28 -35.81 9.19
CA THR A 112 -9.22 -35.39 10.58
C THR A 112 -8.18 -36.16 11.38
N ASP A 113 -7.32 -35.48 12.14
CA ASP A 113 -6.95 -35.95 13.48
C ASP A 113 -6.42 -34.79 14.36
N GLN A 114 -7.33 -34.19 15.13
CA GLN A 114 -7.04 -33.15 16.11
C GLN A 114 -6.68 -33.78 17.47
N PHE A 115 -5.39 -33.92 17.76
CA PHE A 115 -4.94 -34.07 19.15
C PHE A 115 -4.72 -32.69 19.79
N HIS A 116 -5.71 -32.26 20.58
CA HIS A 116 -5.63 -31.10 21.47
C HIS A 116 -4.76 -31.44 22.69
N SER A 117 -3.56 -30.86 22.80
CA SER A 117 -2.84 -30.78 24.08
C SER A 117 -3.05 -29.41 24.70
N ALA A 118 -4.11 -29.32 25.50
CA ALA A 118 -4.41 -28.17 26.33
C ALA A 118 -3.59 -28.21 27.63
N GLY A 119 -3.02 -27.06 27.98
CA GLY A 119 -3.13 -26.49 29.33
C GLY A 119 -2.18 -26.99 30.44
N GLY A 120 -1.45 -26.05 31.05
CA GLY A 120 -1.04 -26.20 32.45
C GLY A 120 0.25 -25.49 32.87
N THR A 121 0.26 -24.15 32.93
CA THR A 121 1.21 -23.43 33.80
C THR A 121 0.90 -23.73 35.26
N ALA A 122 1.79 -24.40 35.99
CA ALA A 122 1.73 -24.46 37.46
C ALA A 122 3.11 -24.17 38.09
N LYS A 123 3.22 -22.98 38.70
CA LYS A 123 4.26 -22.62 39.67
C LYS A 123 4.22 -23.60 40.85
N ARG A 124 5.36 -24.20 41.22
CA ARG A 124 5.59 -24.71 42.58
C ARG A 124 6.80 -24.00 43.18
N ARG A 125 6.51 -23.25 44.24
CA ARG A 125 7.43 -22.61 45.19
C ARG A 125 7.59 -23.56 46.39
N THR A 126 8.67 -23.40 47.17
CA THR A 126 8.94 -23.98 48.52
C THR A 126 9.46 -25.42 48.50
N ALA A 127 10.42 -25.90 49.31
CA ALA A 127 11.23 -25.43 50.45
C ALA A 127 12.48 -26.38 50.52
N GLN A 128 13.72 -25.92 50.78
CA GLN A 128 14.38 -25.81 52.11
C GLN A 128 14.76 -27.18 52.74
N GLY A 129 16.04 -27.37 53.12
CA GLY A 129 16.42 -28.27 54.22
C GLY A 129 17.55 -29.28 53.96
N SER A 130 18.63 -29.13 54.74
CA SER A 130 19.88 -29.92 54.82
C SER A 130 19.74 -31.41 55.13
N GLN A 131 20.71 -32.21 54.67
CA GLN A 131 21.77 -32.81 55.51
C GLN A 131 22.96 -33.21 54.64
#